data_AF-A0A0J9XX65-F1
#
_entry.id   AF-A0A0J9XX65-F1
#
_cell.length_a   1.000
_cell.length_b   1.000
_cell.length_c   1.000
_cell.angle_alpha   90.00
_cell.angle_beta   90.00
_cell.angle_gamma   90.00
#
_symmetry.space_group_name_H-M   'P 1'
#
loop_
_entity.id
_entity.type
_entity.pdbx_description
1 polymer ?
#
loop_
_entity_poly.entity_id
_entity_poly.type
_entity_poly.pdbx_seq_one_letter_code
_entity_poly.pdbx_strand_id
1 'polypeptide(L)'
;MVLFLRGLTLIHRYIHIFVLFIFFLIFLLWTRKGSQVTEIKLAVLTILKDFTNINDYQLAMETFECYCIYQRYEWVIIDVSQNDTLKLLCPHNEFFFQRHCVTAQFLQENDNFDYVLFIDSDMGVINPKKRIEEYITDDKDIIFYNRIWNFEVMAGSYLAK
;
A
#
# COMPACT_ATOMS: atom_id res chain seq x y z
N MET A 1 37.84 6.06 62.57
CA MET A 1 36.47 5.69 62.15
C MET A 1 35.78 6.84 61.39
N VAL A 2 36.41 7.41 60.35
CA VAL A 2 35.84 8.53 59.56
C VAL A 2 36.09 8.31 58.05
N LEU A 3 37.21 7.67 57.68
CA LEU A 3 37.50 7.22 56.32
C LEU A 3 36.51 6.16 55.79
N PHE A 4 35.98 5.30 56.65
CA PHE A 4 35.06 4.21 56.25
C PHE A 4 33.66 4.73 55.87
N LEU A 5 33.17 5.77 56.54
CA LEU A 5 31.87 6.39 56.22
C LEU A 5 31.90 7.22 54.91
N ARG A 6 33.05 7.83 54.57
CA ARG A 6 33.22 8.55 53.29
C ARG A 6 33.33 7.61 52.08
N GLY A 7 33.88 6.41 52.25
CA GLY A 7 33.91 5.39 51.19
C GLY A 7 32.52 4.84 50.88
N LEU A 8 31.68 4.64 51.90
CA LEU A 8 30.32 4.11 51.75
C LEU A 8 29.39 5.08 51.00
N THR A 9 29.52 6.39 51.25
CA THR A 9 28.75 7.43 50.52
C THR A 9 29.21 7.59 49.07
N LEU A 10 30.48 7.35 48.78
CA LEU A 10 31.01 7.34 47.43
C LEU A 10 30.45 6.16 46.63
N ILE A 11 30.47 4.95 47.21
CA ILE A 11 29.92 3.73 46.61
C ILE A 11 28.41 3.89 46.35
N HIS A 12 27.68 4.49 47.28
CA HIS A 12 26.25 4.73 47.12
C HIS A 12 25.94 5.70 45.97
N ARG A 13 26.77 6.75 45.80
CA ARG A 13 26.70 7.66 44.65
C ARG A 13 26.98 6.95 43.32
N TYR A 14 27.98 6.06 43.28
CA TYR A 14 28.26 5.26 42.08
C TYR A 14 27.11 4.32 41.71
N ILE A 15 26.48 3.69 42.71
CA ILE A 15 25.30 2.84 42.51
C ILE A 15 24.13 3.67 41.94
N HIS A 16 23.85 4.85 42.51
CA HIS A 16 22.79 5.71 42.00
C HIS A 16 23.03 6.19 40.56
N ILE A 17 24.26 6.57 40.23
CA ILE A 17 24.62 6.98 38.85
C ILE A 17 24.46 5.80 37.88
N PHE A 18 24.89 4.60 38.28
CA PHE A 18 24.77 3.40 37.46
C PHE A 18 23.30 3.02 37.21
N VAL A 19 22.46 3.09 38.24
CA VAL A 19 21.02 2.84 38.12
C VAL A 19 20.37 3.86 37.19
N LEU A 20 20.69 5.15 37.33
CA LEU A 20 20.17 6.20 36.43
C LEU A 20 20.62 5.98 34.98
N PHE A 21 21.85 5.54 34.76
CA PHE A 21 22.36 5.21 33.43
C PHE A 21 21.63 4.01 32.81
N ILE A 22 21.33 2.97 33.60
CA ILE A 22 20.50 1.84 33.16
C ILE A 22 19.09 2.31 32.79
N PHE A 23 18.43 3.12 33.63
CA PHE A 23 17.12 3.66 33.31
C PHE A 23 17.13 4.52 32.05
N PHE A 24 18.18 5.32 31.84
CA PHE A 24 18.36 6.09 30.62
C PHE A 24 18.57 5.21 29.39
N LEU A 25 19.37 4.14 29.49
CA LEU A 25 19.54 3.15 28.42
C LEU A 25 18.24 2.41 28.09
N ILE A 26 17.47 2.00 29.11
CA ILE A 26 16.17 1.37 28.92
C ILE A 26 15.20 2.34 28.26
N PHE A 27 15.19 3.61 28.68
CA PHE A 27 14.38 4.65 28.06
C PHE A 27 14.79 4.89 26.60
N LEU A 28 16.09 4.96 26.30
CA LEU A 28 16.59 5.06 24.93
C LEU A 28 16.16 3.85 24.08
N LEU A 29 16.29 2.63 24.61
CA LEU A 29 15.85 1.41 23.94
C LEU A 29 14.33 1.38 23.73
N TRP A 30 13.55 1.90 24.67
CA TRP A 30 12.10 2.03 24.57
C TRP A 30 11.70 3.08 23.53
N THR A 31 12.32 4.26 23.52
CA THR A 31 12.09 5.28 22.49
C THR A 31 12.49 4.82 21.09
N ARG A 32 13.46 3.89 20.99
CA ARG A 32 13.88 3.30 19.72
C ARG A 32 12.93 2.20 19.24
N LYS A 33 12.10 1.65 20.12
CA LYS A 33 10.96 0.80 19.75
C LYS A 33 9.78 1.68 19.30
N GLY A 34 10.05 2.57 18.35
CA GLY A 34 8.99 3.11 17.50
C GLY A 34 8.35 1.94 16.76
N SER A 35 7.02 1.96 16.64
CA SER A 35 6.28 0.99 15.84
C SER A 35 6.98 0.85 14.49
N GLN A 36 7.49 -0.34 14.16
CA GLN A 36 7.93 -0.63 12.80
C GLN A 36 6.67 -0.55 11.94
N VAL A 37 6.42 0.62 11.34
CA VAL A 37 5.38 0.76 10.32
C VAL A 37 5.88 -0.08 9.15
N THR A 38 5.32 -1.26 8.98
CA THR A 38 5.55 -2.07 7.79
C THR A 38 5.13 -1.25 6.58
N GLU A 39 6.07 -1.03 5.67
CA GLU A 39 5.80 -0.32 4.42
C GLU A 39 4.81 -1.14 3.59
N ILE A 40 3.63 -0.58 3.34
CA ILE A 40 2.57 -1.21 2.53
C ILE A 40 3.05 -1.22 1.08
N LYS A 41 3.16 -2.40 0.48
CA LYS A 41 3.50 -2.58 -0.93
C LYS A 41 2.25 -2.53 -1.78
N LEU A 42 2.20 -1.62 -2.75
CA LEU A 42 1.02 -1.36 -3.55
C LEU A 42 1.32 -1.34 -5.05
N ALA A 43 0.45 -1.99 -5.82
CA ALA A 43 0.42 -1.89 -7.28
C ALA A 43 -0.83 -1.14 -7.75
N VAL A 44 -0.70 -0.39 -8.85
CA VAL A 44 -1.82 0.16 -9.60
C VAL A 44 -2.04 -0.72 -10.83
N LEU A 45 -3.26 -1.22 -11.02
CA LEU A 45 -3.59 -2.20 -12.04
C LEU A 45 -4.66 -1.65 -12.99
N THR A 46 -4.35 -1.63 -14.28
CA THR A 46 -5.31 -1.37 -15.36
C THR A 46 -5.52 -2.64 -16.17
N ILE A 47 -6.77 -3.03 -16.41
CA ILE A 47 -7.09 -4.23 -17.20
C ILE A 47 -7.85 -3.80 -18.44
N LEU A 48 -7.34 -4.21 -19.60
CA LEU A 48 -7.88 -3.94 -20.92
C LEU A 48 -8.38 -5.23 -21.55
N LYS A 49 -9.49 -5.13 -22.28
CA LYS A 49 -10.01 -6.26 -23.07
C LYS A 49 -9.00 -6.61 -24.16
N ASP A 50 -8.52 -5.59 -24.85
CA ASP A 50 -7.50 -5.59 -25.89
C ASP A 50 -6.95 -4.16 -26.03
N PHE A 51 -5.81 -3.99 -26.71
CA PHE A 51 -5.23 -2.67 -26.98
C PHE A 51 -5.89 -1.89 -28.14
N THR A 52 -6.98 -2.36 -28.73
CA THR A 52 -7.52 -1.74 -29.96
C THR A 52 -7.91 -0.26 -29.77
N ASN A 53 -8.40 0.09 -28.59
CA ASN A 53 -8.85 1.45 -28.25
C ASN A 53 -7.91 2.15 -27.26
N ILE A 54 -6.65 1.73 -27.14
CA ILE A 54 -5.71 2.32 -26.15
C ILE A 54 -5.55 3.83 -26.34
N ASN A 55 -5.61 4.31 -27.59
CA ASN A 55 -5.46 5.74 -27.91
C ASN A 55 -6.60 6.59 -27.32
N ASP A 56 -7.80 6.03 -27.17
CA ASP A 56 -8.95 6.75 -26.58
C ASP A 56 -8.75 7.02 -25.09
N TYR A 57 -7.94 6.18 -24.43
CA TYR A 57 -7.64 6.24 -23.00
C TYR A 57 -6.27 6.85 -22.70
N GLN A 58 -5.48 7.16 -23.72
CA GLN A 58 -4.07 7.54 -23.59
C GLN A 58 -3.87 8.67 -22.58
N LEU A 59 -4.64 9.76 -22.71
CA LEU A 59 -4.51 10.91 -21.81
C LEU A 59 -4.77 10.53 -20.34
N ALA A 60 -5.79 9.71 -20.09
CA ALA A 60 -6.14 9.27 -18.74
C ALA A 60 -5.04 8.35 -18.16
N MET A 61 -4.62 7.36 -18.94
CA MET A 61 -3.58 6.41 -18.56
C MET A 61 -2.22 7.08 -18.29
N GLU A 62 -1.81 8.05 -19.12
CA GLU A 62 -0.56 8.81 -18.93
C GLU A 62 -0.54 9.57 -17.59
N THR A 63 -1.70 10.03 -17.09
CA THR A 63 -1.75 10.66 -15.76
C THR A 63 -1.46 9.67 -14.64
N PHE A 64 -1.93 8.42 -14.77
CA PHE A 64 -1.63 7.37 -13.81
C PHE A 64 -0.19 6.88 -13.91
N GLU A 65 0.36 6.77 -15.12
CA GLU A 65 1.79 6.49 -15.33
C GLU A 65 2.66 7.49 -14.56
N CYS A 66 2.42 8.79 -14.80
CA CYS A 66 3.16 9.87 -14.14
C CYS A 66 2.99 9.83 -12.62
N TYR A 67 1.78 9.55 -12.15
CA TYR A 67 1.48 9.43 -10.72
C TYR A 67 2.23 8.27 -10.07
N CYS A 68 2.23 7.09 -10.69
CA CYS A 68 2.92 5.91 -10.19
C CYS A 68 4.43 6.12 -10.17
N ILE A 69 5.00 6.74 -11.21
CA ILE A 69 6.43 7.13 -11.23
C ILE A 69 6.73 8.10 -10.07
N TYR A 70 5.90 9.12 -9.87
CA TYR A 70 6.10 10.13 -8.84
C TYR A 70 6.04 9.55 -7.42
N GLN A 71 5.06 8.69 -7.15
CA GLN A 71 4.84 8.07 -5.83
C GLN A 71 5.62 6.75 -5.62
N ARG A 72 6.29 6.25 -6.66
CA ARG A 72 7.01 4.97 -6.69
C ARG A 72 6.12 3.74 -6.50
N TYR A 73 4.93 3.77 -7.10
CA TYR A 73 4.09 2.59 -7.23
C TYR A 73 4.45 1.83 -8.52
N GLU A 74 4.24 0.52 -8.51
CA GLU A 74 4.29 -0.27 -9.73
C GLU A 74 2.98 -0.10 -10.49
N TRP A 75 3.06 0.26 -11.78
CA TRP A 75 1.90 0.35 -12.66
C TRP A 75 1.89 -0.82 -13.63
N VAL A 76 0.83 -1.62 -13.57
CA VAL A 76 0.66 -2.84 -14.36
C VAL A 76 -0.54 -2.65 -15.29
N ILE A 77 -0.32 -2.93 -16.57
CA ILE A 77 -1.38 -2.96 -17.57
C ILE A 77 -1.50 -4.39 -18.09
N ILE A 78 -2.68 -4.97 -18.00
CA ILE A 78 -2.98 -6.32 -18.50
C ILE A 78 -3.89 -6.21 -19.72
N ASP A 79 -3.43 -6.74 -20.86
CA ASP A 79 -4.28 -7.03 -22.02
C ASP A 79 -4.74 -8.49 -21.95
N VAL A 80 -6.02 -8.69 -21.69
CA VAL A 80 -6.61 -10.04 -21.56
C VAL A 80 -6.59 -10.79 -22.90
N SER A 81 -6.76 -10.11 -24.04
CA SER A 81 -6.75 -10.75 -25.36
C SER A 81 -5.42 -11.46 -25.67
N GLN A 82 -4.32 -10.94 -25.11
CA GLN A 82 -2.96 -11.48 -25.29
C GLN A 82 -2.54 -12.50 -24.22
N ASN A 83 -3.38 -12.74 -23.21
CA ASN A 83 -3.06 -13.68 -22.12
C ASN A 83 -3.99 -14.89 -22.15
N ASP A 84 -3.55 -15.97 -22.81
CA ASP A 84 -4.32 -17.21 -22.94
C ASP A 84 -4.64 -17.85 -21.58
N THR A 85 -3.72 -17.76 -20.62
CA THR A 85 -3.93 -18.27 -19.26
C THR A 85 -5.06 -17.52 -18.55
N LEU A 86 -5.06 -16.19 -18.59
CA LEU A 86 -6.13 -15.39 -17.98
C LEU A 86 -7.47 -15.59 -18.70
N LYS A 87 -7.49 -15.76 -20.02
CA LYS A 87 -8.72 -16.11 -20.76
C LYS A 87 -9.31 -17.45 -20.30
N LEU A 88 -8.45 -18.42 -19.96
CA LEU A 88 -8.86 -19.72 -19.45
C LEU A 88 -9.34 -19.64 -17.99
N LEU A 89 -8.60 -18.93 -17.13
CA LEU A 89 -8.90 -18.79 -15.70
C LEU A 89 -10.12 -17.89 -15.43
N CYS A 90 -10.33 -16.87 -16.28
CA CYS A 90 -11.40 -15.90 -16.17
C CYS A 90 -12.33 -15.94 -17.40
N PRO A 91 -13.14 -17.00 -17.56
CA PRO A 91 -13.97 -17.23 -18.75
C PRO A 91 -15.30 -16.44 -18.73
N HIS A 92 -15.33 -15.28 -18.07
CA HIS A 92 -16.53 -14.47 -17.98
C HIS A 92 -16.87 -13.84 -19.34
N ASN A 93 -18.11 -13.98 -19.79
CA ASN A 93 -18.57 -13.43 -21.07
C ASN A 93 -18.53 -11.90 -21.10
N GLU A 94 -18.88 -11.28 -19.98
CA GLU A 94 -18.92 -9.83 -19.81
C GLU A 94 -17.58 -9.32 -19.29
N PHE A 95 -16.93 -8.45 -20.06
CA PHE A 95 -15.60 -7.92 -19.72
C PHE A 95 -15.60 -7.18 -18.37
N PHE A 96 -16.70 -6.50 -18.04
CA PHE A 96 -16.87 -5.83 -16.76
C PHE A 96 -16.76 -6.77 -15.55
N PHE A 97 -17.17 -8.03 -15.70
CA PHE A 97 -16.98 -9.07 -14.68
C PHE A 97 -15.63 -9.77 -14.82
N GLN A 98 -15.15 -9.95 -16.05
CA GLN A 98 -13.87 -10.60 -16.32
C GLN A 98 -12.70 -9.92 -15.61
N ARG A 99 -12.65 -8.58 -15.65
CA ARG A 99 -11.58 -7.82 -15.00
C ARG A 99 -11.52 -8.02 -13.48
N HIS A 100 -12.65 -8.27 -12.80
CA HIS A 100 -12.65 -8.60 -11.37
C HIS A 100 -11.96 -9.94 -11.09
N CYS A 101 -12.21 -10.94 -11.93
CA CYS A 101 -11.49 -12.20 -11.85
C CYS A 101 -10.00 -12.01 -12.14
N VAL A 102 -9.65 -11.23 -13.16
CA VAL A 102 -8.25 -10.94 -13.51
C VAL A 102 -7.53 -10.21 -12.36
N THR A 103 -8.17 -9.25 -11.69
CA THR A 103 -7.62 -8.60 -10.50
C THR A 103 -7.35 -9.61 -9.38
N ALA A 104 -8.27 -10.55 -9.15
CA ALA A 104 -8.08 -11.61 -8.14
C ALA A 104 -6.94 -12.56 -8.51
N GLN A 105 -6.82 -12.95 -9.78
CA GLN A 105 -5.67 -13.76 -10.26
C GLN A 105 -4.35 -13.00 -10.11
N PHE A 106 -4.32 -11.70 -10.46
CA PHE A 106 -3.14 -10.87 -10.29
C PHE A 106 -2.67 -10.80 -8.84
N LEU A 107 -3.57 -10.54 -7.88
CA LEU A 107 -3.24 -10.54 -6.45
C LEU A 107 -2.71 -11.91 -5.99
N GLN A 108 -3.34 -13.00 -6.44
CA GLN A 108 -2.92 -14.35 -6.07
C GLN A 108 -1.53 -14.72 -6.60
N GLU A 109 -1.18 -14.26 -7.81
CA GLU A 109 0.11 -14.54 -8.44
C GLU A 109 1.23 -13.60 -7.95
N ASN A 110 0.89 -12.44 -7.40
CA ASN A 110 1.84 -11.41 -6.97
C ASN A 110 1.71 -11.16 -5.45
N ASP A 111 2.07 -12.17 -4.67
CA ASP A 111 2.01 -12.18 -3.19
C ASP A 111 2.94 -11.16 -2.51
N ASN A 112 3.75 -10.46 -3.28
CA ASN A 112 4.61 -9.37 -2.84
C ASN A 112 3.87 -8.05 -2.65
N PHE A 113 2.64 -7.90 -3.16
CA PHE A 113 1.82 -6.71 -2.92
C PHE A 113 0.85 -6.96 -1.77
N ASP A 114 0.74 -5.99 -0.87
CA ASP A 114 -0.26 -6.00 0.20
C ASP A 114 -1.61 -5.49 -0.31
N TYR A 115 -1.60 -4.60 -1.31
CA TYR A 115 -2.81 -4.07 -1.93
C TYR A 115 -2.61 -3.85 -3.43
N VAL A 116 -3.71 -3.95 -4.17
CA VAL A 116 -3.82 -3.46 -5.55
C VAL A 116 -4.90 -2.39 -5.64
N LEU A 117 -4.59 -1.30 -6.34
CA LEU A 117 -5.59 -0.35 -6.79
C LEU A 117 -5.95 -0.71 -8.24
N PHE A 118 -7.08 -1.39 -8.43
CA PHE A 118 -7.64 -1.59 -9.76
C PHE A 118 -8.30 -0.30 -10.25
N ILE A 119 -7.91 0.18 -11.43
CA ILE A 119 -8.44 1.40 -12.07
C ILE A 119 -8.98 1.12 -13.47
N ASP A 120 -10.05 1.82 -13.83
CA ASP A 120 -10.57 1.86 -15.20
C ASP A 120 -9.64 2.70 -16.09
N SER A 121 -9.53 2.34 -17.37
CA SER A 121 -8.63 3.01 -18.33
C SER A 121 -9.05 4.45 -18.65
N ASP A 122 -10.32 4.79 -18.45
CA ASP A 122 -10.85 6.14 -18.64
C ASP A 122 -10.76 7.02 -17.39
N MET A 123 -10.09 6.57 -16.34
CA MET A 123 -9.84 7.34 -15.12
C MET A 123 -8.48 8.02 -15.14
N GLY A 124 -8.44 9.25 -14.63
CA GLY A 124 -7.20 10.03 -14.51
C GLY A 124 -6.96 10.58 -13.11
N VAL A 125 -5.70 10.93 -12.83
CA VAL A 125 -5.27 11.46 -11.53
C VAL A 125 -5.47 12.97 -11.48
N ILE A 126 -6.28 13.43 -10.51
CA ILE A 126 -6.52 14.87 -10.28
C ILE A 126 -5.52 15.45 -9.26
N ASN A 127 -5.21 14.72 -8.19
CA ASN A 127 -4.32 15.19 -7.13
C ASN A 127 -3.14 14.23 -6.92
N PRO A 128 -2.02 14.44 -7.62
CA PRO A 128 -0.87 13.53 -7.57
C PRO A 128 -0.11 13.60 -6.25
N LYS A 129 -0.41 14.57 -5.37
CA LYS A 129 0.24 14.71 -4.05
C LYS A 129 -0.35 13.76 -3.01
N LYS A 130 -1.57 13.27 -3.23
CA LYS A 130 -2.24 12.33 -2.32
C LYS A 130 -1.72 10.93 -2.56
N ARG A 131 -1.46 10.21 -1.48
CA ARG A 131 -0.99 8.83 -1.49
C ARG A 131 -2.16 7.86 -1.45
N ILE A 132 -2.02 6.71 -2.11
CA ILE A 132 -3.09 5.69 -2.14
C ILE A 132 -3.34 5.12 -0.74
N GLU A 133 -2.30 5.00 0.07
CA GLU A 133 -2.36 4.50 1.44
C GLU A 133 -3.29 5.33 2.34
N GLU A 134 -3.53 6.60 2.02
CA GLU A 134 -4.49 7.45 2.74
C GLU A 134 -5.95 6.97 2.59
N TYR A 135 -6.24 6.13 1.60
CA TYR A 135 -7.57 5.57 1.35
C TYR A 135 -7.70 4.12 1.83
N ILE A 136 -6.64 3.52 2.37
CA ILE A 136 -6.66 2.17 2.93
C ILE A 136 -7.34 2.18 4.29
N THR A 137 -8.17 1.17 4.55
CA THR A 137 -8.77 0.91 5.85
C THR A 137 -8.33 -0.48 6.30
N ASP A 138 -7.49 -0.56 7.34
CA ASP A 138 -6.73 -1.77 7.73
C ASP A 138 -7.58 -3.03 7.99
N ASP A 139 -8.88 -2.87 8.27
CA ASP A 139 -9.83 -3.96 8.56
C ASP A 139 -10.76 -4.29 7.37
N LYS A 140 -10.38 -3.91 6.15
CA LYS A 140 -11.14 -4.13 4.91
C LYS A 140 -10.27 -4.76 3.84
N ASP A 141 -10.74 -5.88 3.29
CA ASP A 141 -10.05 -6.54 2.17
C ASP A 141 -10.42 -5.93 0.82
N ILE A 142 -11.58 -5.26 0.71
CA ILE A 142 -12.03 -4.57 -0.50
C ILE A 142 -12.63 -3.22 -0.11
N ILE A 143 -12.19 -2.15 -0.78
CA ILE A 143 -12.62 -0.78 -0.53
C ILE A 143 -13.13 -0.17 -1.83
N PHE A 144 -14.44 0.08 -1.85
CA PHE A 144 -15.12 0.81 -2.92
C PHE A 144 -15.29 2.28 -2.58
N TYR A 145 -15.74 3.06 -3.56
CA TYR A 145 -16.13 4.46 -3.39
C TYR A 145 -17.46 4.76 -4.09
N ASN A 146 -18.11 5.85 -3.69
CA ASN A 146 -19.32 6.34 -4.32
C ASN A 146 -18.99 7.25 -5.51
N ARG A 147 -19.69 7.09 -6.63
CA ARG A 147 -19.62 8.04 -7.76
C ARG A 147 -20.24 9.38 -7.36
N ILE A 148 -19.63 10.48 -7.81
CA ILE A 148 -20.08 11.84 -7.49
C ILE A 148 -21.44 12.18 -8.11
N TRP A 149 -21.77 11.61 -9.28
CA TRP A 149 -22.92 12.05 -10.09
C TRP A 149 -24.20 11.23 -9.87
N ASN A 150 -24.12 9.95 -9.48
CA ASN A 150 -25.28 9.10 -9.20
C ASN A 150 -25.24 8.40 -7.83
N PHE A 151 -24.21 8.62 -7.01
CA PHE A 151 -24.03 8.02 -5.69
C PHE A 151 -24.05 6.48 -5.67
N GLU A 152 -23.80 5.84 -6.82
CA GLU A 152 -23.65 4.40 -6.93
C GLU A 152 -22.29 3.96 -6.39
N VAL A 153 -22.23 2.77 -5.81
CA VAL A 153 -20.98 2.09 -5.46
C VAL A 153 -20.23 1.75 -6.76
N MET A 154 -19.07 2.37 -6.96
CA MET A 154 -18.29 2.20 -8.16
C MET A 154 -17.58 0.85 -8.18
N ALA A 155 -18.03 -0.05 -9.05
CA ALA A 155 -17.36 -1.35 -9.27
C ALA A 155 -16.21 -1.27 -10.27
N GLY A 156 -16.02 -0.16 -10.98
CA GLY A 156 -14.96 -0.03 -11.98
C GLY A 156 -13.60 0.34 -11.46
N SER A 157 -13.48 0.69 -10.18
CA SER A 157 -12.19 0.83 -9.54
C SER A 157 -12.34 0.62 -8.05
N TYR A 158 -11.34 0.00 -7.43
CA TYR A 158 -11.36 -0.32 -6.01
C TYR A 158 -9.96 -0.68 -5.53
N LEU A 159 -9.76 -0.57 -4.21
CA LEU A 159 -8.62 -1.20 -3.55
C LEU A 159 -9.01 -2.61 -3.15
N ALA A 160 -8.09 -3.55 -3.34
CA ALA A 160 -8.22 -4.91 -2.86
C ALA A 160 -6.91 -5.39 -2.22
N LYS A 161 -7.04 -6.26 -1.22
CA LYS A 161 -5.97 -6.90 -0.46
C LYS A 161 -5.83 -8.36 -0.88
#